data_AF-A0A2V5MIG6-F1
#
_entry.id   AF-A0A2V5MIG6-F1
#
_cell.length_a   1.000
_cell.length_b   1.000
_cell.length_c   1.000
_cell.angle_alpha   90.00
_cell.angle_beta   90.00
_cell.angle_gamma   90.00
#
_symmetry.space_group_name_H-M   'P 1'
#
loop_
_entity.id
_entity.type
_entity.pdbx_description
1 polymer ?
#
loop_
_entity_poly.entity_id
_entity_poly.type
_entity_poly.pdbx_seq_one_letter_code
_entity_poly.pdbx_strand_id
1 'polypeptide(L)'
;MNDDPKSIWQREILPARFSSLDTIRRLLRWRTLRRLLIGLAGFATLVALFYTEENWRGKRAWERHRREWEARGEKFTMTSMAPPPVPDEQNFALTPLLKPPLEYSLGSLEQGTLADLEACRNFYRGNTNYPQTAMTGTAAEEILVALSKFDTEMKELRDAAATRPYARFPIEYDFQPTFGILLPHLASMKSLCTVTSLRAIARLELGRSQEALEEIKLGFRLSDALREEPVLIDHLVRIATLAIHLQAVREGLVRHA
;
A
#
# COMPACT_ATOMS: atom_id res chain seq x y z
N MET A 1 -85.02 -56.90 5.33
CA MET A 1 -85.13 -58.36 5.10
C MET A 1 -83.74 -58.85 4.74
N ASN A 2 -83.20 -59.72 5.60
CA ASN A 2 -81.93 -60.47 5.57
C ASN A 2 -80.61 -59.65 5.63
N ASP A 3 -79.78 -59.69 6.69
CA ASP A 3 -79.10 -60.83 7.39
C ASP A 3 -78.26 -61.67 6.39
N ASP A 4 -76.96 -61.96 6.53
CA ASP A 4 -76.00 -61.92 7.64
C ASP A 4 -74.55 -62.20 7.06
N PRO A 5 -73.51 -62.73 7.75
CA PRO A 5 -72.24 -62.00 7.91
C PRO A 5 -70.94 -62.82 7.66
N LYS A 6 -69.78 -62.21 7.97
CA LYS A 6 -68.46 -62.78 8.39
C LYS A 6 -67.68 -63.71 7.45
N SER A 7 -66.34 -63.53 7.43
CA SER A 7 -65.37 -64.62 7.73
C SER A 7 -63.88 -64.17 7.66
N ILE A 8 -63.14 -63.96 8.77
CA ILE A 8 -62.18 -64.86 9.49
C ILE A 8 -61.00 -65.53 8.75
N TRP A 9 -60.72 -65.27 7.47
CA TRP A 9 -59.47 -65.71 6.82
C TRP A 9 -59.04 -64.61 5.84
N GLN A 10 -57.90 -63.93 5.94
CA GLN A 10 -56.56 -64.49 5.75
C GLN A 10 -55.51 -63.51 6.31
N ARG A 11 -54.68 -64.01 7.23
CA ARG A 11 -53.38 -63.41 7.57
C ARG A 11 -52.43 -63.62 6.39
N GLU A 12 -51.87 -62.56 5.83
CA GLU A 12 -50.59 -62.62 5.13
C GLU A 12 -49.69 -61.46 5.55
N ILE A 13 -48.63 -61.82 6.24
CA ILE A 13 -47.44 -61.00 6.53
C ILE A 13 -46.63 -60.95 5.23
N LEU A 14 -46.45 -59.79 4.60
CA LEU A 14 -45.42 -59.57 3.58
C LEU A 14 -45.23 -58.05 3.32
N PRO A 15 -44.04 -57.60 2.88
CA PRO A 15 -43.00 -56.99 3.70
C PRO A 15 -42.92 -55.47 3.49
N ALA A 16 -42.03 -54.80 4.25
CA ALA A 16 -41.69 -53.40 4.08
C ALA A 16 -41.62 -53.02 2.60
N ARG A 17 -42.48 -52.08 2.20
CA ARG A 17 -42.59 -51.54 0.84
C ARG A 17 -41.28 -50.81 0.52
N PHE A 18 -40.24 -51.55 0.14
CA PHE A 18 -38.98 -50.97 -0.32
C PHE A 18 -39.28 -50.11 -1.55
N SER A 19 -39.06 -48.81 -1.43
CA SER A 19 -39.42 -47.81 -2.42
C SER A 19 -38.53 -47.93 -3.68
N SER A 20 -38.96 -48.77 -4.62
CA SER A 20 -38.39 -48.85 -5.97
C SER A 20 -38.42 -47.51 -6.71
N LEU A 21 -39.36 -46.63 -6.37
CA LEU A 21 -39.46 -45.28 -6.93
C LEU A 21 -38.37 -44.33 -6.42
N ASP A 22 -37.91 -44.47 -5.18
CA ASP A 22 -36.86 -43.58 -4.61
C ASP A 22 -35.48 -43.96 -5.14
N THR A 23 -35.22 -45.25 -5.34
CA THR A 23 -33.98 -45.73 -5.93
C THR A 23 -33.86 -45.33 -7.39
N ILE A 24 -34.94 -45.44 -8.19
CA ILE A 24 -34.97 -44.98 -9.59
C ILE A 24 -34.83 -43.44 -9.67
N ARG A 25 -35.54 -42.67 -8.83
CA ARG A 25 -35.37 -41.21 -8.76
C ARG A 25 -33.96 -40.81 -8.32
N ARG A 26 -33.37 -41.51 -7.35
CA ARG A 26 -31.99 -41.29 -6.90
C ARG A 26 -30.97 -41.62 -7.98
N LEU A 27 -31.18 -42.70 -8.75
CA LEU A 27 -30.31 -43.08 -9.86
C LEU A 27 -30.43 -42.10 -11.03
N LEU A 28 -31.64 -41.64 -11.35
CA LEU A 28 -31.88 -40.63 -12.38
C LEU A 28 -31.25 -39.29 -11.96
N ARG A 29 -31.41 -38.90 -10.68
CA ARG A 29 -30.78 -37.71 -10.07
C ARG A 29 -29.26 -37.82 -10.01
N TRP A 30 -28.72 -39.03 -9.83
CA TRP A 30 -27.28 -39.29 -9.87
C TRP A 30 -26.73 -39.29 -11.30
N ARG A 31 -27.49 -39.80 -12.29
CA ARG A 31 -27.13 -39.74 -13.71
C ARG A 31 -27.15 -38.31 -14.25
N THR A 32 -28.14 -37.50 -13.88
CA THR A 32 -28.18 -36.08 -14.24
C THR A 32 -27.08 -35.29 -13.53
N LEU A 33 -26.87 -35.51 -12.22
CA LEU A 33 -25.76 -34.90 -11.48
C LEU A 33 -24.40 -35.27 -12.09
N ARG A 34 -24.17 -36.55 -12.45
CA ARG A 34 -22.94 -36.99 -13.12
C ARG A 34 -22.73 -36.30 -14.47
N ARG A 35 -23.79 -36.13 -15.28
CA ARG A 35 -23.72 -35.41 -16.56
C ARG A 35 -23.42 -33.92 -16.36
N LEU A 36 -24.03 -33.29 -15.36
CA LEU A 36 -23.75 -31.90 -15.00
C LEU A 36 -22.31 -31.72 -14.53
N LEU A 37 -21.80 -32.64 -13.69
CA LEU A 37 -20.40 -32.62 -13.24
C LEU A 37 -19.42 -32.82 -14.40
N ILE A 38 -19.71 -33.73 -15.35
CA ILE A 38 -18.89 -33.91 -16.56
C ILE A 38 -18.94 -32.66 -17.45
N GLY A 39 -20.11 -32.05 -17.63
CA GLY A 39 -20.27 -30.82 -18.39
C GLY A 39 -19.52 -29.64 -17.75
N LEU A 40 -19.61 -29.51 -16.43
CA LEU A 40 -18.89 -28.51 -15.65
C LEU A 40 -17.37 -28.74 -15.73
N ALA A 41 -16.91 -29.98 -15.61
CA ALA A 41 -15.51 -30.33 -15.76
C ALA A 41 -15.00 -30.00 -17.18
N GLY A 42 -15.76 -30.36 -18.22
CA GLY A 42 -15.43 -30.02 -19.60
C GLY A 42 -15.38 -28.50 -19.84
N PHE A 43 -16.35 -27.76 -19.30
CA PHE A 43 -16.34 -26.29 -19.38
C PHE A 43 -15.14 -25.68 -18.65
N ALA A 44 -14.82 -26.15 -17.44
CA ALA A 44 -13.64 -25.71 -16.69
C ALA A 44 -12.35 -26.03 -17.45
N THR A 45 -12.25 -27.20 -18.09
CA THR A 45 -11.11 -27.55 -18.95
C THR A 45 -11.00 -26.63 -20.16
N LEU A 46 -12.11 -26.27 -20.82
CA LEU A 46 -12.10 -25.32 -21.94
C LEU A 46 -11.65 -23.93 -21.50
N VAL A 47 -12.13 -23.43 -20.36
CA VAL A 47 -11.68 -22.15 -19.79
C VAL A 47 -10.19 -22.19 -19.47
N ALA A 48 -9.71 -23.25 -18.84
CA ALA A 48 -8.29 -23.42 -18.55
C ALA A 48 -7.45 -23.43 -19.84
N LEU A 49 -7.87 -24.20 -20.86
CA LEU A 49 -7.21 -24.25 -22.16
C LEU A 49 -7.15 -22.87 -22.82
N PHE A 50 -8.25 -22.13 -22.82
CA PHE A 50 -8.31 -20.78 -23.34
C PHE A 50 -7.28 -19.85 -22.68
N TYR A 51 -7.23 -19.80 -21.34
CA TYR A 51 -6.23 -18.98 -20.64
C TYR A 51 -4.80 -19.45 -20.89
N THR A 52 -4.55 -20.76 -20.97
CA THR A 52 -3.21 -21.26 -21.29
C THR A 52 -2.77 -20.86 -22.69
N GLU A 53 -3.68 -20.91 -23.68
CA GLU A 53 -3.39 -20.52 -25.06
C GLU A 53 -3.14 -19.01 -25.15
N GLU A 54 -4.03 -18.19 -24.59
CA GLU A 54 -3.89 -16.72 -24.61
C GLU A 54 -2.63 -16.27 -23.86
N ASN A 55 -2.33 -16.86 -22.71
CA ASN A 55 -1.11 -16.55 -21.96
C ASN A 55 0.15 -16.97 -22.74
N TRP A 56 0.11 -18.11 -23.44
CA TRP A 56 1.21 -18.55 -24.29
C TRP A 56 1.40 -17.68 -25.54
N ARG A 57 0.31 -17.33 -26.23
CA ARG A 57 0.32 -16.43 -27.40
C ARG A 57 0.83 -15.05 -27.01
N GLY A 58 0.36 -14.51 -25.89
CA GLY A 58 0.82 -13.25 -25.31
C GLY A 58 2.31 -13.29 -24.98
N LYS A 59 2.77 -14.32 -24.25
CA LYS A 59 4.19 -14.51 -23.94
C LYS A 59 5.05 -14.58 -25.20
N ARG A 60 4.63 -15.34 -26.21
CA ARG A 60 5.39 -15.48 -27.46
C ARG A 60 5.42 -14.19 -28.28
N ALA A 61 4.33 -13.43 -28.30
CA ALA A 61 4.29 -12.11 -28.95
C ALA A 61 5.23 -11.12 -28.23
N TRP A 62 5.19 -11.09 -26.90
CA TRP A 62 6.10 -10.30 -26.07
C TRP A 62 7.57 -10.66 -26.30
N GLU A 63 7.93 -11.95 -26.28
CA GLU A 63 9.31 -12.42 -26.50
C GLU A 63 9.82 -12.12 -27.92
N ARG A 64 8.93 -12.11 -28.92
CA ARG A 64 9.29 -11.70 -30.28
C ARG A 64 9.62 -10.21 -30.33
N HIS A 65 8.73 -9.38 -29.79
CA HIS A 65 8.92 -7.93 -29.74
C HIS A 65 10.17 -7.56 -28.95
N ARG A 66 10.36 -8.17 -27.76
CA ARG A 66 11.56 -7.97 -26.95
C ARG A 66 12.84 -8.28 -27.72
N ARG A 67 12.90 -9.42 -28.44
CA ARG A 67 14.07 -9.78 -29.27
C ARG A 67 14.31 -8.81 -30.41
N GLU A 68 13.24 -8.36 -31.08
CA GLU A 68 13.33 -7.37 -32.15
C GLU A 68 13.92 -6.04 -31.65
N TRP A 69 13.55 -5.62 -30.44
CA TRP A 69 14.04 -4.37 -29.83
C TRP A 69 15.44 -4.54 -29.22
N GLU A 70 15.73 -5.67 -28.57
CA GLU A 70 17.10 -6.00 -28.12
C GLU A 70 18.07 -6.06 -29.31
N ALA A 71 17.64 -6.58 -30.47
CA ALA A 71 18.43 -6.57 -31.70
C ALA A 71 18.65 -5.16 -32.27
N ARG A 72 17.79 -4.18 -31.92
CA ARG A 72 17.97 -2.76 -32.23
C ARG A 72 18.84 -2.04 -31.19
N GLY A 73 19.34 -2.74 -30.18
CA GLY A 73 20.20 -2.20 -29.13
C GLY A 73 19.45 -1.62 -27.94
N GLU A 74 18.12 -1.77 -27.89
CA GLU A 74 17.29 -1.30 -26.79
C GLU A 74 17.46 -2.20 -25.57
N LYS A 75 17.55 -1.58 -24.39
CA LYS A 75 17.85 -2.28 -23.16
C LYS A 75 16.69 -2.12 -22.18
N PHE A 76 16.22 -3.22 -21.60
CA PHE A 76 15.01 -3.25 -20.77
C PHE A 76 15.28 -3.26 -19.26
N THR A 77 16.53 -3.10 -18.83
CA THR A 77 16.87 -3.03 -17.41
C THR A 77 17.38 -1.64 -17.05
N MET A 78 16.91 -1.10 -15.92
CA MET A 78 17.34 0.22 -15.45
C MET A 78 18.87 0.30 -15.30
N THR A 79 19.51 -0.77 -14.79
CA THR A 79 20.96 -0.88 -14.64
C THR A 79 21.71 -0.71 -15.96
N SER A 80 21.13 -1.19 -17.06
CA SER A 80 21.76 -1.11 -18.38
C SER A 80 21.60 0.24 -19.07
N MET A 81 20.66 1.06 -18.58
CA MET A 81 20.42 2.46 -18.98
C MET A 81 21.20 3.45 -18.11
N ALA A 82 21.73 3.01 -16.95
CA ALA A 82 22.47 3.86 -16.06
C ALA A 82 23.75 4.39 -16.74
N PRO A 83 24.12 5.67 -16.52
CA PRO A 83 25.42 6.17 -16.93
C PRO A 83 26.53 5.36 -16.23
N PRO A 84 27.74 5.25 -16.83
CA PRO A 84 28.86 4.57 -16.19
C PRO A 84 29.20 5.22 -14.84
N PRO A 85 29.63 4.44 -13.84
CA PRO A 85 30.02 5.01 -12.55
C PRO A 85 31.22 5.94 -12.75
N VAL A 86 31.20 7.06 -12.04
CA VAL A 86 32.30 8.02 -11.96
C VAL A 86 32.95 7.94 -10.58
N PRO A 87 34.29 8.10 -10.45
CA PRO A 87 34.94 8.17 -9.15
C PRO A 87 34.34 9.28 -8.27
N ASP A 88 34.29 9.03 -6.96
CA ASP A 88 33.64 9.93 -6.00
C ASP A 88 34.26 11.34 -6.03
N GLU A 89 35.58 11.46 -6.21
CA GLU A 89 36.27 12.75 -6.26
C GLU A 89 35.91 13.58 -7.51
N GLN A 90 35.38 12.93 -8.55
CA GLN A 90 34.93 13.57 -9.79
C GLN A 90 33.41 13.81 -9.81
N ASN A 91 32.69 13.27 -8.82
CA ASN A 91 31.23 13.35 -8.78
C ASN A 91 30.76 14.55 -7.95
N PHE A 92 30.49 15.66 -8.63
CA PHE A 92 29.91 16.86 -8.01
C PHE A 92 28.64 16.56 -7.17
N ALA A 93 27.84 15.55 -7.55
CA ALA A 93 26.63 15.17 -6.82
C ALA A 93 26.90 14.55 -5.44
N LEU A 94 28.13 14.06 -5.19
CA LEU A 94 28.53 13.49 -3.89
C LEU A 94 29.11 14.54 -2.93
N THR A 95 29.06 15.82 -3.31
CA THR A 95 29.43 16.91 -2.38
C THR A 95 28.53 16.88 -1.14
N PRO A 96 29.05 17.21 0.05
CA PRO A 96 28.26 17.19 1.29
C PRO A 96 26.98 18.04 1.24
N LEU A 97 26.96 19.11 0.42
CA LEU A 97 25.80 19.98 0.25
C LEU A 97 24.62 19.29 -0.43
N LEU A 98 24.89 18.38 -1.38
CA LEU A 98 23.87 17.64 -2.12
C LEU A 98 23.50 16.31 -1.43
N LYS A 99 24.20 15.96 -0.35
CA LYS A 99 23.86 14.80 0.46
C LYS A 99 22.44 14.98 1.02
N PRO A 100 21.51 14.05 0.76
CA PRO A 100 20.13 14.17 1.22
C PRO A 100 20.08 14.28 2.76
N PRO A 101 19.53 15.38 3.32
CA PRO A 101 19.78 15.72 4.71
C PRO A 101 19.01 14.87 5.74
N LEU A 102 17.87 14.29 5.37
CA LEU A 102 16.94 13.63 6.29
C LEU A 102 16.27 12.38 5.72
N GLU A 103 16.04 12.33 4.41
CA GLU A 103 15.22 11.29 3.77
C GLU A 103 15.76 9.87 3.94
N TYR A 104 17.08 9.71 4.01
CA TYR A 104 17.71 8.40 4.24
C TYR A 104 17.86 8.08 5.73
N SER A 105 17.73 9.07 6.62
CA SER A 105 17.85 8.90 8.06
C SER A 105 16.54 8.49 8.74
N LEU A 106 15.39 8.60 8.05
CA LEU A 106 14.09 8.18 8.58
C LEU A 106 13.84 6.66 8.47
N GLY A 107 14.79 5.92 7.89
CA GLY A 107 14.63 4.51 7.58
C GLY A 107 13.71 4.27 6.38
N SER A 108 13.56 3.00 6.00
CA SER A 108 12.74 2.60 4.87
C SER A 108 12.03 1.30 5.16
N LEU A 109 10.71 1.30 4.90
CA LEU A 109 9.89 0.11 5.03
C LEU A 109 10.32 -0.97 4.03
N GLU A 110 10.63 -0.56 2.80
CA GLU A 110 11.04 -1.46 1.71
C GLU A 110 12.41 -2.11 1.98
N GLN A 111 13.33 -1.34 2.57
CA GLN A 111 14.68 -1.81 2.87
C GLN A 111 14.78 -2.47 4.25
N GLY A 112 13.72 -2.40 5.07
CA GLY A 112 13.72 -2.92 6.44
C GLY A 112 14.64 -2.15 7.40
N THR A 113 15.04 -0.93 7.07
CA THR A 113 15.93 -0.11 7.92
C THR A 113 15.11 0.72 8.90
N LEU A 114 15.61 0.90 10.12
CA LEU A 114 15.01 1.80 11.10
C LEU A 114 15.63 3.20 11.02
N ALA A 115 14.95 4.19 11.57
CA ALA A 115 15.39 5.57 11.62
C ALA A 115 16.64 5.73 12.50
N ASP A 116 17.60 6.47 11.95
CA ASP A 116 18.84 6.87 12.61
C ASP A 116 18.64 8.27 13.22
N LEU A 117 18.15 8.29 14.46
CA LEU A 117 17.93 9.54 15.21
C LEU A 117 19.25 10.26 15.50
N GLU A 118 20.38 9.56 15.52
CA GLU A 118 21.69 10.18 15.71
C GLU A 118 22.10 10.99 14.48
N ALA A 119 21.90 10.44 13.28
CA ALA A 119 22.06 11.19 12.03
C ALA A 119 21.10 12.39 11.96
N CYS A 120 19.84 12.23 12.34
CA CYS A 120 18.88 13.33 12.40
C CYS A 120 19.32 14.42 13.40
N ARG A 121 19.81 14.06 14.59
CA ARG A 121 20.33 15.01 15.58
C ARG A 121 21.49 15.83 15.00
N ASN A 122 22.43 15.16 14.33
CA ASN A 122 23.59 15.81 13.73
C ASN A 122 23.18 16.81 12.64
N PHE A 123 22.15 16.49 11.85
CA PHE A 123 21.58 17.43 10.89
C PHE A 123 21.06 18.71 11.57
N TYR A 124 20.27 18.61 12.64
CA TYR A 124 19.72 19.78 13.31
C TYR A 124 20.76 20.60 14.08
N ARG A 125 21.78 19.96 14.68
CA ARG A 125 22.90 20.67 15.31
C ARG A 125 23.72 21.47 14.29
N GLY A 126 23.88 20.94 13.08
CA GLY A 126 24.57 21.63 11.98
C GLY A 126 23.78 22.79 11.37
N ASN A 127 22.52 23.00 11.77
CA ASN A 127 21.62 23.99 11.17
C ASN A 127 21.19 25.05 12.19
N THR A 128 21.85 26.20 12.15
CA THR A 128 21.64 27.34 13.06
C THR A 128 20.27 28.01 12.93
N ASN A 129 19.46 27.65 11.92
CA ASN A 129 18.10 28.16 11.76
C ASN A 129 17.08 27.48 12.69
N TYR A 130 17.49 26.43 13.42
CA TYR A 130 16.66 25.71 14.37
C TYR A 130 17.07 26.02 15.81
N PRO A 131 16.12 26.10 16.75
CA PRO A 131 16.42 26.26 18.17
C PRO A 131 17.27 25.09 18.66
N GLN A 132 18.27 25.40 19.46
CA GLN A 132 19.21 24.44 20.04
C GLN A 132 19.01 24.42 21.56
N THR A 133 19.19 23.25 22.18
CA THR A 133 19.22 23.15 23.64
C THR A 133 20.63 23.42 24.18
N ALA A 134 20.73 24.10 25.33
CA ALA A 134 22.00 24.28 26.03
C ALA A 134 22.43 23.03 26.81
N MET A 135 21.50 22.13 27.11
CA MET A 135 21.76 20.86 27.79
C MET A 135 21.82 19.71 26.78
N THR A 136 22.83 18.85 26.90
CA THR A 136 22.93 17.62 26.10
C THR A 136 21.80 16.68 26.49
N GLY A 137 20.92 16.35 25.54
CA GLY A 137 19.81 15.44 25.72
C GLY A 137 19.97 14.17 24.91
N THR A 138 18.95 13.31 24.95
CA THR A 138 18.81 12.21 23.98
C THR A 138 18.63 12.76 22.57
N ALA A 139 18.93 11.97 21.54
CA ALA A 139 18.72 12.40 20.16
C ALA A 139 17.27 12.80 19.87
N ALA A 140 16.31 12.05 20.42
CA ALA A 140 14.90 12.35 20.31
C ALA A 140 14.51 13.71 20.94
N GLU A 141 15.01 14.03 22.13
CA GLU A 141 14.73 15.32 22.79
C GLU A 141 15.25 16.50 21.97
N GLU A 142 16.50 16.40 21.48
CA GLU A 142 17.10 17.49 20.70
C GLU A 142 16.39 17.70 19.36
N ILE A 143 15.97 16.62 18.70
CA ILE A 143 15.16 16.69 17.47
C ILE A 143 13.82 17.37 17.76
N LEU A 144 13.14 17.02 18.86
CA LEU A 144 11.86 17.63 19.22
C LEU A 144 12.02 19.11 19.59
N VAL A 145 13.12 19.50 20.25
CA VAL A 145 13.45 20.90 20.49
C VAL A 145 13.66 21.62 19.17
N ALA A 146 14.47 21.10 18.25
CA ALA A 146 14.68 21.72 16.94
C ALA A 146 13.35 21.90 16.19
N LEU A 147 12.50 20.88 16.20
CA LEU A 147 11.19 20.89 15.54
C LEU A 147 10.12 21.67 16.30
N SER A 148 10.39 22.15 17.52
CA SER A 148 9.44 22.97 18.29
C SER A 148 9.20 24.33 17.63
N LYS A 149 10.12 24.75 16.74
CA LYS A 149 9.95 25.93 15.87
C LYS A 149 8.62 25.94 15.12
N PHE A 150 8.07 24.76 14.82
CA PHE A 150 6.81 24.62 14.07
C PHE A 150 5.60 24.30 14.96
N ASP A 151 5.72 24.31 16.28
CA ASP A 151 4.64 23.81 17.16
C ASP A 151 3.33 24.57 16.98
N THR A 152 3.39 25.89 16.78
CA THR A 152 2.21 26.74 16.56
C THR A 152 1.50 26.36 15.27
N GLU A 153 2.23 26.29 14.16
CA GLU A 153 1.72 25.95 12.83
C GLU A 153 1.21 24.51 12.79
N MET A 154 1.92 23.58 13.45
CA MET A 154 1.50 22.18 13.55
C MET A 154 0.22 22.02 14.36
N LYS A 155 0.02 22.84 15.40
CA LYS A 155 -1.24 22.87 16.14
C LYS A 155 -2.38 23.39 15.27
N GLU A 156 -2.20 24.53 14.59
CA GLU A 156 -3.21 25.08 13.68
C GLU A 156 -3.58 24.08 12.59
N LEU A 157 -2.58 23.44 11.98
CA LEU A 157 -2.78 22.44 10.94
C LEU A 157 -3.57 21.24 11.46
N ARG A 158 -3.29 20.76 12.67
CA ARG A 158 -4.04 19.66 13.30
C ARG A 158 -5.49 20.05 13.57
N ASP A 159 -5.72 21.25 14.11
CA ASP A 159 -7.06 21.77 14.39
C ASP A 159 -7.87 21.91 13.07
N ALA A 160 -7.23 22.42 12.01
CA ALA A 160 -7.83 22.52 10.69
C ALA A 160 -8.12 21.15 10.06
N ALA A 161 -7.18 20.21 10.14
CA ALA A 161 -7.32 18.86 9.58
C ALA A 161 -8.45 18.06 10.25
N ALA A 162 -8.70 18.31 11.54
CA ALA A 162 -9.79 17.68 12.30
C ALA A 162 -11.17 18.27 11.98
N THR A 163 -11.24 19.56 11.66
CA THR A 163 -12.52 20.28 11.48
C THR A 163 -12.93 20.45 10.03
N ARG A 164 -12.00 20.40 9.08
CA ARG A 164 -12.25 20.61 7.65
C ARG A 164 -12.24 19.27 6.91
N PRO A 165 -13.40 18.78 6.42
CA PRO A 165 -13.48 17.47 5.77
C PRO A 165 -12.88 17.45 4.36
N TYR A 166 -12.79 18.60 3.69
CA TYR A 166 -12.29 18.70 2.31
C TYR A 166 -10.88 19.30 2.26
N ALA A 167 -10.11 18.90 1.25
CA ALA A 167 -8.87 19.54 0.85
C ALA A 167 -8.92 19.74 -0.66
N ARG A 168 -8.72 20.97 -1.12
CA ARG A 168 -8.63 21.31 -2.54
C ARG A 168 -7.50 22.30 -2.70
N PHE A 169 -6.55 21.98 -3.57
CA PHE A 169 -5.43 22.86 -3.85
C PHE A 169 -5.79 23.81 -5.02
N PRO A 170 -5.33 25.07 -4.99
CA PRO A 170 -5.63 26.05 -6.03
C PRO A 170 -4.76 25.82 -7.27
N ILE A 171 -4.97 24.70 -7.97
CA ILE A 171 -4.25 24.31 -9.19
C ILE A 171 -4.91 24.95 -10.41
N GLU A 172 -4.10 25.50 -11.32
CA GLU A 172 -4.54 26.05 -12.60
C GLU A 172 -4.62 24.94 -13.66
N TYR A 173 -5.75 24.23 -13.68
CA TYR A 173 -5.95 23.06 -14.56
C TYR A 173 -5.97 23.39 -16.07
N ASP A 174 -6.28 24.63 -16.43
CA ASP A 174 -6.35 25.08 -17.82
C ASP A 174 -5.02 25.63 -18.34
N PHE A 175 -3.94 25.58 -17.54
CA PHE A 175 -2.63 26.09 -17.92
C PHE A 175 -2.09 25.39 -19.18
N GLN A 176 -1.47 26.18 -20.08
CA GLN A 176 -0.87 25.70 -21.32
C GLN A 176 0.60 26.12 -21.43
N PRO A 177 1.51 25.19 -21.79
CA PRO A 177 1.24 23.78 -22.05
C PRO A 177 0.94 22.99 -20.77
N THR A 178 0.04 22.01 -20.82
CA THR A 178 -0.43 21.25 -19.63
C THR A 178 0.71 20.62 -18.80
N PHE A 179 1.81 20.18 -19.43
CA PHE A 179 2.96 19.63 -18.70
C PHE A 179 3.73 20.67 -17.86
N GLY A 180 3.45 21.95 -18.04
CA GLY A 180 4.02 23.06 -17.28
C GLY A 180 3.19 23.50 -16.08
N ILE A 181 2.07 22.81 -15.77
CA ILE A 181 1.28 23.09 -14.57
C ILE A 181 2.18 23.05 -13.33
N LEU A 182 2.13 24.11 -12.52
CA LEU A 182 2.87 24.19 -11.28
C LEU A 182 2.11 23.47 -10.16
N LEU A 183 2.83 22.62 -9.42
CA LEU A 183 2.30 21.83 -8.30
C LEU A 183 3.06 22.14 -6.99
N PRO A 184 3.10 23.41 -6.54
CA PRO A 184 3.95 23.82 -5.43
C PRO A 184 3.55 23.17 -4.09
N HIS A 185 2.27 22.81 -3.93
CA HIS A 185 1.76 22.16 -2.72
C HIS A 185 2.45 20.82 -2.45
N LEU A 186 2.89 20.11 -3.49
CA LEU A 186 3.50 18.77 -3.33
C LEU A 186 4.79 18.78 -2.51
N ALA A 187 5.63 19.80 -2.70
CA ALA A 187 6.85 19.95 -1.91
C ALA A 187 6.50 20.21 -0.44
N SER A 188 5.56 21.11 -0.17
CA SER A 188 5.07 21.40 1.19
C SER A 188 4.45 20.17 1.85
N MET A 189 3.64 19.41 1.11
CA MET A 189 3.01 18.18 1.59
C MET A 189 4.07 17.15 2.02
N LYS A 190 5.08 16.93 1.18
CA LYS A 190 6.19 16.03 1.50
C LYS A 190 6.96 16.50 2.74
N SER A 191 7.30 17.79 2.82
CA SER A 191 8.00 18.36 3.97
C SER A 191 7.21 18.21 5.28
N LEU A 192 5.90 18.49 5.27
CA LEU A 192 5.04 18.33 6.45
C LEU A 192 4.97 16.86 6.90
N CYS A 193 4.90 15.92 5.96
CA CYS A 193 4.91 14.49 6.25
C CYS A 193 6.25 14.02 6.84
N THR A 194 7.37 14.52 6.32
CA THR A 194 8.69 14.25 6.89
C THR A 194 8.80 14.78 8.33
N VAL A 195 8.34 16.02 8.58
CA VAL A 195 8.39 16.62 9.92
C VAL A 195 7.51 15.87 10.92
N THR A 196 6.26 15.56 10.55
CA THR A 196 5.33 14.81 11.41
C THR A 196 5.82 13.39 11.70
N SER A 197 6.36 12.70 10.70
CA SER A 197 6.95 11.37 10.89
C SER A 197 8.16 11.42 11.83
N LEU A 198 9.10 12.35 11.63
CA LEU A 198 10.26 12.47 12.53
C LEU A 198 9.84 12.81 13.97
N ARG A 199 8.87 13.71 14.13
CA ARG A 199 8.25 14.04 15.42
C ARG A 199 7.60 12.82 16.08
N ALA A 200 6.94 11.96 15.30
CA ALA A 200 6.35 10.72 15.79
C ALA A 200 7.43 9.75 16.26
N ILE A 201 8.46 9.51 15.45
CA ILE A 201 9.56 8.58 15.77
C ILE A 201 10.32 9.04 17.02
N ALA A 202 10.65 10.33 17.12
CA ALA A 202 11.30 10.87 18.32
C ALA A 202 10.42 10.71 19.57
N ARG A 203 9.10 10.90 19.46
CA ARG A 203 8.17 10.67 20.58
C ARG A 203 8.04 9.20 20.97
N LEU A 204 8.06 8.29 20.00
CA LEU A 204 8.09 6.85 20.26
C LEU A 204 9.32 6.48 21.09
N GLU A 205 10.50 6.95 20.69
CA GLU A 205 11.76 6.72 21.43
C GLU A 205 11.69 7.21 22.89
N LEU A 206 10.94 8.29 23.15
CA LEU A 206 10.72 8.82 24.50
C LEU A 206 9.54 8.17 25.25
N GLY A 207 8.95 7.10 24.71
CA GLY A 207 7.80 6.41 25.29
C GLY A 207 6.47 7.18 25.22
N ARG A 208 6.40 8.26 24.43
CA ARG A 208 5.22 9.14 24.29
C ARG A 208 4.30 8.65 23.17
N SER A 209 3.86 7.39 23.25
CA SER A 209 3.15 6.71 22.15
C SER A 209 1.84 7.39 21.75
N GLN A 210 1.10 7.98 22.69
CA GLN A 210 -0.15 8.67 22.37
C GLN A 210 0.10 9.91 21.51
N GLU A 211 1.10 10.72 21.86
CA GLU A 211 1.45 11.90 21.06
C GLU A 211 2.00 11.51 19.68
N ALA A 212 2.79 10.43 19.61
CA ALA A 212 3.28 9.90 18.34
C ALA A 212 2.13 9.46 17.41
N LEU A 213 1.12 8.80 17.96
CA LEU A 213 -0.05 8.37 17.20
C LEU A 213 -0.81 9.56 16.61
N GLU A 214 -0.93 10.66 17.34
CA GLU A 214 -1.58 11.87 16.82
C GLU A 214 -0.80 12.52 15.66
N GLU A 215 0.53 12.49 15.70
CA GLU A 215 1.35 12.94 14.56
C GLU A 215 1.19 12.02 13.34
N ILE A 216 1.17 10.70 13.54
CA ILE A 216 0.97 9.72 12.47
C ILE A 216 -0.41 9.88 11.83
N LYS A 217 -1.47 10.08 12.63
CA LYS A 217 -2.83 10.35 12.12
C LYS A 217 -2.88 11.62 11.27
N LEU A 218 -2.25 12.70 11.74
CA LEU A 218 -2.14 13.93 10.97
C LEU A 218 -1.42 13.68 9.64
N GLY A 219 -0.33 12.93 9.68
CA GLY A 219 0.39 12.46 8.51
C GLY A 219 -0.46 11.75 7.47
N PHE A 220 -1.25 10.76 7.90
CA PHE A 220 -2.19 10.06 7.00
C PHE A 220 -3.26 11.00 6.45
N ARG A 221 -3.81 11.90 7.28
CA ARG A 221 -4.80 12.89 6.85
C ARG A 221 -4.24 13.85 5.80
N LEU A 222 -2.97 14.21 5.91
CA LEU A 222 -2.22 15.00 4.94
C LEU A 222 -2.02 14.23 3.63
N SER A 223 -1.53 12.98 3.66
CA SER A 223 -1.43 12.15 2.46
C SER A 223 -2.78 11.96 1.77
N ASP A 224 -3.87 11.86 2.53
CA ASP A 224 -5.20 11.66 1.98
C ASP A 224 -5.77 12.90 1.29
N ALA A 225 -5.25 14.09 1.59
CA ALA A 225 -5.63 15.33 0.90
C ALA A 225 -5.32 15.29 -0.61
N LEU A 226 -4.38 14.45 -1.04
CA LEU A 226 -3.98 14.27 -2.44
C LEU A 226 -4.77 13.14 -3.14
N ARG A 227 -5.76 12.52 -2.48
CA ARG A 227 -6.46 11.35 -3.01
C ARG A 227 -7.28 11.66 -4.26
N GLU A 228 -7.94 12.81 -4.28
CA GLU A 228 -8.89 13.19 -5.33
C GLU A 228 -8.24 14.07 -6.43
N GLU A 229 -6.94 14.35 -6.32
CA GLU A 229 -6.21 15.15 -7.31
C GLU A 229 -6.04 14.34 -8.61
N PRO A 230 -6.33 14.91 -9.80
CA PRO A 230 -6.38 14.15 -11.05
C PRO A 230 -5.01 13.97 -11.73
N VAL A 231 -3.94 14.56 -11.18
CA VAL A 231 -2.61 14.58 -11.79
C VAL A 231 -1.76 13.44 -11.23
N LEU A 232 -1.07 12.71 -12.12
CA LEU A 232 -0.25 11.55 -11.75
C LEU A 232 0.81 11.88 -10.68
N ILE A 233 1.43 13.07 -10.75
CA ILE A 233 2.47 13.49 -9.83
C ILE A 233 1.93 13.59 -8.39
N ASP A 234 0.69 14.04 -8.18
CA ASP A 234 0.04 14.06 -6.87
C ASP A 234 -0.05 12.66 -6.27
N HIS A 235 -0.41 11.66 -7.07
CA HIS A 235 -0.46 10.27 -6.61
C HIS A 235 0.91 9.68 -6.30
N LEU A 236 1.95 10.04 -7.05
CA LEU A 236 3.33 9.64 -6.72
C LEU A 236 3.77 10.20 -5.36
N VAL A 237 3.46 11.47 -5.10
CA VAL A 237 3.75 12.12 -3.81
C VAL A 237 2.89 11.56 -2.69
N ARG A 238 1.62 11.22 -2.96
CA ARG A 238 0.75 10.52 -2.02
C ARG A 238 1.34 9.18 -1.60
N ILE A 239 1.82 8.36 -2.54
CA ILE A 239 2.48 7.08 -2.23
C ILE A 239 3.72 7.31 -1.36
N ALA A 240 4.57 8.27 -1.72
CA ALA A 240 5.77 8.59 -0.95
C ALA A 240 5.44 9.03 0.49
N THR A 241 4.46 9.91 0.66
CA THR A 241 4.05 10.41 1.99
C THR A 241 3.36 9.35 2.85
N LEU A 242 2.63 8.41 2.23
CA LEU A 242 2.10 7.23 2.93
C LEU A 242 3.24 6.34 3.43
N ALA A 243 4.25 6.07 2.58
CA ALA A 243 5.40 5.25 2.94
C ALA A 243 6.17 5.84 4.14
N ILE A 244 6.36 7.16 4.18
CA ILE A 244 6.99 7.89 5.30
C ILE A 244 6.27 7.62 6.64
N HIS A 245 4.94 7.57 6.66
CA HIS A 245 4.18 7.32 7.90
C HIS A 245 4.03 5.84 8.23
N LEU A 246 3.96 4.97 7.22
CA LEU A 246 4.02 3.52 7.44
C LEU A 246 5.35 3.11 8.08
N GLN A 247 6.45 3.79 7.73
CA GLN A 247 7.72 3.61 8.42
C GLN A 247 7.61 4.00 9.91
N ALA A 248 6.99 5.12 10.26
CA ALA A 248 6.79 5.50 11.67
C ALA A 248 5.90 4.50 12.43
N VAL A 249 4.87 3.93 11.79
CA VAL A 249 4.07 2.84 12.35
C VAL A 249 4.96 1.61 12.61
N ARG A 250 5.83 1.25 11.66
CA ARG A 250 6.79 0.17 11.83
C ARG A 250 7.75 0.42 13.00
N GLU A 251 8.29 1.62 13.15
CA GLU A 251 9.14 1.97 14.30
C GLU A 251 8.40 1.68 15.62
N GLY A 252 7.14 2.10 15.73
CA GLY A 252 6.30 1.84 16.88
C GLY A 252 6.11 0.34 17.16
N LEU A 253 5.81 -0.44 16.12
CA LEU A 253 5.59 -1.89 16.23
C LEU A 253 6.87 -2.68 16.54
N VAL A 254 8.03 -2.23 16.06
CA VAL A 254 9.29 -2.97 16.24
C VAL A 254 9.97 -2.60 17.55
N ARG A 255 9.94 -1.32 17.95
CA ARG A 255 10.65 -0.85 19.15
C ARG A 255 9.80 -0.87 20.42
N HIS A 256 8.47 -0.86 20.30
CA HIS A 256 7.56 -0.60 21.43
C HIS A 256 6.34 -1.54 21.53
N ALA A 257 6.30 -2.64 20.77
CA ALA A 257 5.34 -3.73 20.97
C ALA A 257 5.87 -4.77 21.95
#